data_AF-A0A0C9YL25-F1
#
_entry.id   AF-A0A0C9YL25-F1
#
_cell.length_a   1.000
_cell.length_b   1.000
_cell.length_c   1.000
_cell.angle_alpha   90.00
_cell.angle_beta   90.00
_cell.angle_gamma   90.00
#
_symmetry.space_group_name_H-M   'P 1'
#
loop_
_entity.id
_entity.type
_entity.pdbx_description
1 polymer ?
#
loop_
_entity_poly.entity_id
_entity_poly.type
_entity_poly.pdbx_seq_one_letter_code
_entity_poly.pdbx_strand_id
1 'polypeptide(L)'
;MLSISELLATLKSIISLQELKLHNVLKVISENLLTESVMPTTALPVLQTLDLQANIQFCSGFLNGVEVLALVELDIECNSTNEAGDTPLFMTSAFMIGISRIVPHDPYNIFSVLHQKGKLWISLQSNQTGAFCWILVPEVNDGPTLERTLQKLADMPSVHSTERLEIGFSKDTHRKVIGEVWAYLFKHLNKVSSLDLGTYPVPHILQILYCNAKGALEAQKQGKEVSVSLPSLETITITTSLTLCILVDMIAKL
;
A
#
# COMPACT_ATOMS: atom_id res chain seq x y z
N MET A 1 1.32 26.17 -19.73
CA MET A 1 1.33 25.03 -18.78
C MET A 1 2.17 23.95 -19.42
N LEU A 2 3.12 23.38 -18.68
CA LEU A 2 3.95 22.27 -19.17
C LEU A 2 3.14 20.98 -19.04
N SER A 3 3.05 20.20 -20.11
CA SER A 3 2.45 18.87 -20.10
C SER A 3 3.36 17.85 -19.40
N ILE A 4 2.81 16.70 -18.97
CA ILE A 4 3.63 15.61 -18.40
C ILE A 4 4.69 15.16 -19.41
N SER A 5 4.36 15.04 -20.70
CA SER A 5 5.32 14.62 -21.72
C SER A 5 6.48 15.59 -21.88
N GLU A 6 6.23 16.91 -21.85
CA GLU A 6 7.28 17.93 -21.90
C GLU A 6 8.17 17.89 -20.64
N LEU A 7 7.57 17.64 -19.47
CA LEU A 7 8.32 17.50 -18.22
C LEU A 7 9.23 16.27 -18.29
N LEU A 8 8.69 15.12 -18.68
CA LEU A 8 9.45 13.88 -18.82
C LEU A 8 10.59 14.02 -19.85
N ALA A 9 10.32 14.67 -20.99
CA ALA A 9 11.35 14.97 -21.99
C ALA A 9 12.47 15.84 -21.44
N THR A 10 12.14 16.82 -20.59
CA THR A 10 13.12 17.67 -19.91
C THR A 10 13.94 16.86 -18.91
N LEU A 11 13.29 16.07 -18.05
CA LEU A 11 13.97 15.24 -17.05
C LEU A 11 14.91 14.21 -17.67
N LYS A 12 14.55 13.64 -18.83
CA LYS A 12 15.39 12.70 -19.59
C LYS A 12 16.78 13.27 -19.92
N SER A 13 16.89 14.59 -20.08
CA SER A 13 18.17 15.24 -20.37
C SER A 13 19.07 15.42 -19.14
N ILE A 14 18.52 15.25 -17.92
CA ILE A 14 19.21 15.46 -16.65
C ILE A 14 19.64 14.10 -16.07
N ILE A 15 20.64 13.49 -16.70
CA ILE A 15 21.11 12.14 -16.34
C ILE A 15 21.70 12.03 -14.92
N SER A 16 22.03 13.15 -14.28
CA SER A 16 22.59 13.22 -12.93
C SER A 16 21.56 13.57 -11.85
N LEU A 17 20.27 13.56 -12.18
CA LEU A 17 19.19 13.92 -11.25
C LEU A 17 19.05 12.88 -10.15
N GLN A 18 19.46 13.23 -8.93
CA GLN A 18 19.36 12.37 -7.75
C GLN A 18 18.10 12.63 -6.91
N GLU A 19 17.60 13.86 -6.93
CA GLU A 19 16.44 14.27 -6.15
C GLU A 19 15.47 15.04 -7.06
N LEU A 20 14.19 14.67 -7.01
CA LEU A 20 13.12 15.34 -7.74
C LEU A 20 11.96 15.62 -6.79
N LYS A 21 11.67 16.91 -6.60
CA LYS A 21 10.53 17.40 -5.83
C LYS A 21 9.57 18.15 -6.73
N LEU A 22 8.34 17.70 -6.83
CA LEU A 22 7.29 18.30 -7.65
C LEU A 22 6.08 18.62 -6.78
N HIS A 23 6.03 19.85 -6.28
CA HIS A 23 4.98 20.32 -5.39
C HIS A 23 4.00 21.26 -6.07
N ASN A 24 2.74 21.17 -5.69
CA ASN A 24 1.65 22.02 -6.15
C ASN A 24 1.56 22.11 -7.69
N VAL A 25 1.79 21.00 -8.38
CA VAL A 25 1.68 20.95 -9.85
C VAL A 25 0.20 21.00 -10.23
N LEU A 26 -0.28 22.21 -10.51
CA LEU A 26 -1.69 22.49 -10.79
C LEU A 26 -2.03 22.20 -12.25
N LYS A 27 -2.94 21.24 -12.45
CA LYS A 27 -3.66 20.91 -13.69
C LYS A 27 -2.79 20.57 -14.90
N VAL A 28 -2.67 19.27 -15.17
CA VAL A 28 -2.43 18.77 -16.52
C VAL A 28 -3.77 18.73 -17.23
N ILE A 29 -3.86 19.38 -18.40
CA ILE A 29 -4.98 19.21 -19.32
C ILE A 29 -4.83 17.80 -19.90
N SER A 30 -5.58 16.84 -19.36
CA SER A 30 -5.51 15.45 -19.80
C SER A 30 -6.50 15.21 -20.93
N GLU A 31 -6.08 15.31 -22.18
CA GLU A 31 -6.92 14.79 -23.27
C GLU A 31 -6.69 13.28 -23.49
N ASN A 32 -5.57 12.67 -23.06
CA ASN A 32 -5.25 11.28 -23.44
C ASN A 32 -4.49 10.39 -22.41
N LEU A 33 -4.42 10.74 -21.12
CA LEU A 33 -3.72 9.93 -20.11
C LEU A 33 -4.40 8.58 -19.75
N LEU A 34 -5.58 8.32 -20.32
CA LEU A 34 -6.46 7.20 -19.96
C LEU A 34 -6.31 5.95 -20.83
N THR A 35 -5.45 5.98 -21.85
CA THR A 35 -5.15 4.75 -22.59
C THR A 35 -3.94 4.10 -21.94
N GLU A 36 -4.01 2.78 -21.72
CA GLU A 36 -2.89 1.87 -21.48
C GLU A 36 -1.90 1.85 -22.66
N SER A 37 -1.78 2.97 -23.38
CA SER A 37 -0.82 3.21 -24.43
C SER A 37 0.53 3.36 -23.76
N VAL A 38 1.45 2.50 -24.18
CA VAL A 38 2.86 2.46 -23.83
C VAL A 38 3.48 3.83 -24.14
N MET A 39 3.35 4.78 -23.23
CA MET A 39 4.18 5.98 -23.25
C MET A 39 5.62 5.52 -23.09
N PRO A 40 6.55 5.97 -23.94
CA PRO A 40 7.96 5.63 -23.78
C PRO A 40 8.41 6.07 -22.39
N THR A 41 8.81 5.09 -21.58
CA THR A 41 9.19 5.32 -20.20
C THR A 41 10.47 6.14 -20.13
N THR A 42 10.46 7.18 -19.30
CA THR A 42 11.63 8.01 -19.07
C THR A 42 12.46 7.42 -17.94
N ALA A 43 13.62 6.85 -18.30
CA ALA A 43 14.56 6.32 -17.33
C ALA A 43 15.25 7.47 -16.57
N LEU A 44 15.17 7.42 -15.24
CA LEU A 44 15.86 8.29 -14.29
C LEU A 44 16.80 7.42 -13.43
N PRO A 45 17.94 6.98 -13.99
CA PRO A 45 18.70 5.84 -13.47
C PRO A 45 19.38 6.10 -12.12
N VAL A 46 19.64 7.36 -11.78
CA VAL A 46 20.32 7.77 -10.54
C VAL A 46 19.39 8.50 -9.57
N LEU A 47 18.10 8.57 -9.85
CA LEU A 47 17.13 9.21 -8.98
C LEU A 47 16.94 8.36 -7.71
N GLN A 48 17.24 8.95 -6.56
CA GLN A 48 17.19 8.32 -5.24
C GLN A 48 15.98 8.80 -4.44
N THR A 49 15.61 10.08 -4.58
CA THR A 49 14.48 10.68 -3.86
C THR A 49 13.46 11.25 -4.83
N LEU A 50 12.22 10.81 -4.71
CA LEU A 50 11.07 11.32 -5.44
C LEU A 50 9.98 11.79 -4.46
N ASP A 51 9.69 13.08 -4.51
CA ASP A 51 8.67 13.73 -3.69
C ASP A 51 7.62 14.39 -4.60
N LEU A 52 6.39 13.88 -4.56
CA LEU A 52 5.28 14.33 -5.40
C LEU A 52 4.13 14.83 -4.52
N GLN A 53 3.85 16.13 -4.60
CA GLN A 53 2.66 16.73 -3.99
C GLN A 53 1.79 17.36 -5.08
N ALA A 54 0.83 16.59 -5.61
CA ALA A 54 0.00 17.00 -6.73
C ALA A 54 -1.36 16.29 -6.71
N ASN A 55 -2.21 16.52 -7.72
CA ASN A 55 -3.45 15.74 -7.84
C ASN A 55 -3.15 14.29 -8.28
N ILE A 56 -4.06 13.36 -7.96
CA ILE A 56 -3.86 11.93 -8.24
C ILE A 56 -3.68 11.61 -9.73
N GLN A 57 -4.25 12.43 -10.62
CA GLN A 57 -4.12 12.26 -12.07
C GLN A 57 -2.69 12.56 -12.54
N PHE A 58 -2.09 13.63 -12.02
CA PHE A 58 -0.70 13.99 -12.27
C PHE A 58 0.22 12.91 -11.72
N CYS A 59 0.05 12.54 -10.44
CA CYS A 59 0.87 11.51 -9.82
C CYS A 59 0.79 10.20 -10.61
N SER A 60 -0.42 9.74 -10.95
CA SER A 60 -0.61 8.54 -11.76
C SER A 60 0.10 8.64 -13.12
N GLY A 61 -0.12 9.71 -13.88
CA GLY A 61 0.51 9.90 -15.19
C GLY A 61 2.03 9.99 -15.13
N PHE A 62 2.56 10.68 -14.11
CA PHE A 62 4.01 10.80 -13.89
C PHE A 62 4.63 9.45 -13.53
N LEU A 63 4.09 8.76 -12.51
CA LEU A 63 4.59 7.47 -12.03
C LEU A 63 4.59 6.40 -13.12
N ASN A 64 3.56 6.38 -13.99
CA ASN A 64 3.49 5.45 -15.10
C ASN A 64 4.39 5.83 -16.29
N GLY A 65 4.90 7.07 -16.33
CA GLY A 65 5.78 7.59 -17.38
C GLY A 65 7.27 7.55 -17.05
N VAL A 66 7.64 7.14 -15.83
CA VAL A 66 9.05 7.08 -15.38
C VAL A 66 9.48 5.66 -15.04
N GLU A 67 10.78 5.40 -15.18
CA GLU A 67 11.44 4.20 -14.68
C GLU A 67 12.56 4.65 -13.76
N VAL A 68 12.52 4.17 -12.52
CA VAL A 68 13.48 4.54 -11.48
C VAL A 68 14.01 3.29 -10.82
N LEU A 69 15.29 2.99 -11.04
CA LEU A 69 15.93 1.75 -10.55
C LEU A 69 16.68 1.94 -9.23
N ALA A 70 17.07 3.16 -8.91
CA ALA A 70 17.89 3.51 -7.75
C ALA A 70 17.10 4.20 -6.63
N LEU A 71 15.76 4.13 -6.67
CA LEU A 71 14.92 4.85 -5.73
C LEU A 71 15.08 4.28 -4.32
N VAL A 72 15.31 5.17 -3.36
CA VAL A 72 15.41 4.88 -1.93
C VAL A 72 14.22 5.51 -1.20
N GLU A 73 13.82 6.71 -1.62
CA GLU A 73 12.80 7.51 -0.95
C GLU A 73 11.67 7.86 -1.92
N LEU A 74 10.46 7.43 -1.58
CA LEU A 74 9.24 7.79 -2.29
C LEU A 74 8.27 8.49 -1.33
N ASP A 75 8.00 9.76 -1.57
CA ASP A 75 7.01 10.53 -0.83
C ASP A 75 5.93 11.03 -1.79
N ILE A 76 4.67 10.68 -1.55
CA ILE A 76 3.56 11.09 -2.39
C ILE A 76 2.40 11.58 -1.55
N GLU A 77 2.08 12.86 -1.68
CA GLU A 77 0.86 13.46 -1.18
C GLU A 77 -0.08 13.82 -2.33
N CYS A 78 -1.13 13.03 -2.48
CA CYS A 78 -2.20 13.35 -3.43
C CYS A 78 -3.17 14.38 -2.83
N ASN A 79 -3.45 15.44 -3.58
CA ASN A 79 -4.50 16.40 -3.28
C ASN A 79 -5.81 15.98 -3.96
N SER A 80 -6.96 16.19 -3.31
CA SER A 80 -8.25 15.88 -3.94
C SER A 80 -8.58 16.89 -5.04
N THR A 81 -9.18 16.40 -6.12
CA THR A 81 -9.73 17.24 -7.17
C THR A 81 -11.15 17.59 -6.77
N ASN A 82 -11.46 18.87 -6.60
CA ASN A 82 -12.81 19.40 -6.33
C ASN A 82 -13.87 19.08 -7.42
N GLU A 83 -13.55 18.26 -8.41
CA GLU A 83 -14.45 17.92 -9.52
C GLU A 83 -15.26 16.67 -9.12
N ALA A 84 -16.41 16.95 -8.52
CA ALA A 84 -17.42 15.98 -8.15
C ALA A 84 -17.90 15.17 -9.37
N GLY A 85 -17.69 13.86 -9.34
CA GLY A 85 -18.30 12.93 -10.30
C GLY A 85 -17.40 11.75 -10.66
N ASP A 86 -17.64 10.60 -10.03
CA ASP A 86 -17.34 9.22 -10.50
C ASP A 86 -15.90 8.82 -10.92
N THR A 87 -14.92 9.70 -10.81
CA THR A 87 -13.52 9.45 -11.20
C THR A 87 -12.57 8.81 -10.14
N PRO A 88 -12.90 8.62 -8.84
CA PRO A 88 -11.90 8.17 -7.84
C PRO A 88 -11.33 6.76 -8.05
N LEU A 89 -12.16 5.81 -8.47
CA LEU A 89 -11.84 4.38 -8.43
C LEU A 89 -10.88 3.96 -9.55
N PHE A 90 -11.09 4.50 -10.76
CA PHE A 90 -10.22 4.25 -11.92
C PHE A 90 -8.82 4.83 -11.69
N MET A 91 -8.76 6.06 -11.14
CA MET A 91 -7.49 6.75 -10.92
C MET A 91 -6.66 6.08 -9.84
N THR A 92 -7.28 5.56 -8.78
CA THR A 92 -6.54 4.87 -7.72
C THR A 92 -5.88 3.59 -8.22
N SER A 93 -6.52 2.86 -9.14
CA SER A 93 -5.92 1.65 -9.73
C SER A 93 -4.67 1.97 -10.56
N ALA A 94 -4.77 2.93 -11.49
CA ALA A 94 -3.62 3.35 -12.31
C ALA A 94 -2.50 3.95 -11.46
N PHE A 95 -2.87 4.70 -10.43
CA PHE A 95 -1.93 5.25 -9.45
C PHE A 95 -1.16 4.14 -8.73
N MET A 96 -1.85 3.15 -8.15
CA MET A 96 -1.20 2.03 -7.46
C MET A 96 -0.37 1.14 -8.39
N ILE A 97 -0.71 1.05 -9.69
CA ILE A 97 0.16 0.41 -10.69
C ILE A 97 1.48 1.18 -10.81
N GLY A 98 1.41 2.52 -10.94
CA GLY A 98 2.60 3.38 -10.95
C GLY A 98 3.46 3.19 -9.69
N ILE A 99 2.84 3.20 -8.50
CA ILE A 99 3.53 2.91 -7.23
C ILE A 99 4.26 1.57 -7.29
N SER A 100 3.55 0.48 -7.65
CA SER A 100 4.12 -0.87 -7.65
C SER A 100 5.32 -1.04 -8.57
N ARG A 101 5.47 -0.17 -9.58
CA ARG A 101 6.59 -0.19 -10.52
C ARG A 101 7.82 0.55 -10.00
N ILE A 102 7.63 1.63 -9.25
CA ILE A 102 8.73 2.52 -8.88
C ILE A 102 9.09 2.48 -7.40
N VAL A 103 8.26 1.87 -6.55
CA VAL A 103 8.53 1.72 -5.13
C VAL A 103 9.92 1.11 -4.92
N PRO A 104 10.71 1.59 -3.95
CA PRO A 104 12.03 1.02 -3.68
C PRO A 104 11.96 -0.52 -3.58
N HIS A 105 12.89 -1.17 -4.28
CA HIS A 105 12.93 -2.64 -4.39
C HIS A 105 13.48 -3.30 -3.12
N ASP A 106 14.10 -2.54 -2.23
CA ASP A 106 14.60 -3.04 -0.97
C ASP A 106 13.47 -3.61 -0.09
N PRO A 107 13.73 -4.67 0.68
CA PRO A 107 12.74 -5.22 1.60
C PRO A 107 12.34 -4.21 2.68
N TYR A 108 11.04 -4.09 2.89
CA TYR A 108 10.45 -3.33 4.01
C TYR A 108 10.22 -4.26 5.19
N ASN A 109 10.65 -3.84 6.38
CA ASN A 109 10.39 -4.57 7.61
C ASN A 109 9.23 -3.97 8.41
N ILE A 110 8.78 -2.76 8.07
CA ILE A 110 7.58 -2.11 8.65
C ILE A 110 6.60 -1.78 7.52
N PHE A 111 5.35 -2.19 7.71
CA PHE A 111 4.23 -1.86 6.84
C PHE A 111 3.06 -1.34 7.68
N SER A 112 2.68 -0.08 7.49
CA SER A 112 1.53 0.53 8.14
C SER A 112 0.50 0.99 7.11
N VAL A 113 -0.78 0.66 7.34
CA VAL A 113 -1.93 1.20 6.61
C VAL A 113 -2.91 1.81 7.60
N LEU A 114 -3.10 3.12 7.51
CA LEU A 114 -3.97 3.88 8.40
C LEU A 114 -5.06 4.57 7.59
N HIS A 115 -6.30 4.49 8.07
CA HIS A 115 -7.41 5.23 7.46
C HIS A 115 -8.08 6.13 8.47
N GLN A 116 -7.95 7.44 8.27
CA GLN A 116 -8.47 8.44 9.18
C GLN A 116 -9.00 9.65 8.42
N LYS A 117 -10.18 10.15 8.82
CA LYS A 117 -10.82 11.34 8.23
C LYS A 117 -10.95 11.27 6.70
N GLY A 118 -11.27 10.09 6.17
CA GLY A 118 -11.43 9.86 4.72
C GLY A 118 -10.12 9.83 3.93
N LYS A 119 -8.96 9.83 4.59
CA LYS A 119 -7.64 9.71 3.97
C LYS A 119 -7.03 8.34 4.28
N LEU A 120 -6.39 7.75 3.27
CA LEU A 120 -5.59 6.54 3.39
C LEU A 120 -4.11 6.91 3.45
N TRP A 121 -3.44 6.51 4.52
CA TRP A 121 -2.01 6.64 4.71
C TRP A 121 -1.39 5.25 4.57
N ILE A 122 -0.39 5.13 3.72
CA ILE A 122 0.43 3.93 3.56
C ILE A 122 1.87 4.31 3.85
N SER A 123 2.52 3.57 4.72
CA SER A 123 3.92 3.74 5.05
C SER A 123 4.63 2.39 4.97
N LEU A 124 5.67 2.32 4.16
CA LEU A 124 6.61 1.20 4.09
C LEU A 124 7.99 1.72 4.49
N GLN A 125 8.66 1.03 5.42
CA GLN A 125 9.97 1.46 5.91
C GLN A 125 10.92 0.26 6.05
N SER A 126 12.18 0.50 5.71
CA SER A 126 13.28 -0.43 5.90
C SER A 126 14.29 0.14 6.89
N ASN A 127 14.35 -0.43 8.08
CA ASN A 127 15.38 -0.06 9.06
C ASN A 127 16.80 -0.48 8.63
N GLN A 128 16.92 -1.38 7.65
CA GLN A 128 18.20 -1.92 7.19
C GLN A 128 18.82 -1.06 6.08
N THR A 129 18.01 -0.65 5.11
CA THR A 129 18.50 0.09 3.94
C THR A 129 18.23 1.59 4.03
N GLY A 130 17.36 2.02 4.96
CA GLY A 130 16.87 3.39 5.04
C GLY A 130 15.79 3.71 4.00
N ALA A 131 15.41 2.75 3.14
CA ALA A 131 14.38 2.95 2.14
C ALA A 131 13.02 3.21 2.79
N PHE A 132 12.28 4.17 2.25
CA PHE A 132 10.92 4.45 2.67
C PHE A 132 10.00 4.80 1.51
N CYS A 133 8.73 4.43 1.68
CA CYS A 133 7.65 4.81 0.79
C CYS A 133 6.47 5.31 1.62
N TRP A 134 6.15 6.60 1.48
CA TRP A 134 5.00 7.23 2.11
C TRP A 134 4.00 7.67 1.05
N ILE A 135 2.73 7.29 1.25
CA ILE A 135 1.65 7.60 0.32
C ILE A 135 0.46 8.10 1.10
N LEU A 136 -0.01 9.29 0.75
CA LEU A 136 -1.28 9.84 1.21
C LEU A 136 -2.27 9.94 0.05
N VAL A 137 -3.35 9.16 0.13
CA VAL A 137 -4.46 9.21 -0.84
C VAL A 137 -5.70 9.81 -0.17
N PRO A 138 -6.22 10.95 -0.67
CA PRO A 138 -7.41 11.56 -0.14
C PRO A 138 -8.67 10.83 -0.65
N GLU A 139 -9.76 10.97 0.10
CA GLU A 139 -11.13 10.57 -0.31
C GLU A 139 -11.34 9.08 -0.63
N VAL A 140 -10.49 8.19 -0.09
CA VAL A 140 -10.69 6.73 -0.18
C VAL A 140 -11.82 6.31 0.74
N ASN A 141 -13.06 6.46 0.27
CA ASN A 141 -14.26 6.23 1.10
C ASN A 141 -15.03 4.97 0.71
N ASP A 142 -14.73 4.34 -0.41
CA ASP A 142 -15.39 3.11 -0.85
C ASP A 142 -14.54 1.87 -0.55
N GLY A 143 -15.21 0.73 -0.33
CA GLY A 143 -14.57 -0.55 -0.05
C GLY A 143 -13.69 -1.05 -1.19
N PRO A 144 -14.19 -1.13 -2.45
CA PRO A 144 -13.43 -1.69 -3.55
C PRO A 144 -12.10 -0.98 -3.83
N THR A 145 -12.02 0.35 -3.69
CA THR A 145 -10.75 1.10 -3.82
C THR A 145 -9.75 0.68 -2.76
N LEU A 146 -10.19 0.58 -1.50
CA LEU A 146 -9.33 0.15 -0.39
C LEU A 146 -8.86 -1.30 -0.57
N GLU A 147 -9.78 -2.19 -0.99
CA GLU A 147 -9.48 -3.59 -1.25
C GLU A 147 -8.43 -3.78 -2.34
N ARG A 148 -8.60 -3.11 -3.49
CA ARG A 148 -7.61 -3.14 -4.58
C ARG A 148 -6.27 -2.57 -4.16
N THR A 149 -6.28 -1.52 -3.34
CA THR A 149 -5.05 -0.92 -2.81
C THR A 149 -4.28 -1.91 -1.94
N LEU A 150 -4.98 -2.60 -1.02
CA LEU A 150 -4.38 -3.64 -0.17
C LEU A 150 -3.86 -4.83 -0.99
N GLN A 151 -4.61 -5.27 -2.01
CA GLN A 151 -4.15 -6.33 -2.93
C GLN A 151 -2.88 -5.91 -3.67
N LYS A 152 -2.83 -4.69 -4.22
CA LYS A 152 -1.65 -4.17 -4.92
C LYS A 152 -0.43 -4.06 -4.02
N LEU A 153 -0.61 -3.69 -2.75
CA LEU A 153 0.48 -3.69 -1.77
C LEU A 153 0.96 -5.11 -1.46
N ALA A 154 0.04 -6.08 -1.34
CA ALA A 154 0.39 -7.49 -1.14
C ALA A 154 1.15 -8.10 -2.33
N ASP A 155 0.88 -7.62 -3.55
CA ASP A 155 1.58 -8.05 -4.77
C ASP A 155 3.04 -7.56 -4.82
N MET A 156 3.43 -6.56 -4.02
CA MET A 156 4.79 -6.00 -4.04
C MET A 156 5.78 -6.93 -3.32
N PRO A 157 6.79 -7.49 -4.01
CA PRO A 157 7.74 -8.43 -3.38
C PRO A 157 8.54 -7.82 -2.22
N SER A 158 8.82 -6.51 -2.27
CA SER A 158 9.51 -5.78 -1.19
C SER A 158 8.73 -5.78 0.13
N VAL A 159 7.41 -5.95 0.09
CA VAL A 159 6.55 -5.97 1.28
C VAL A 159 6.52 -7.36 1.94
N HIS A 160 6.87 -8.45 1.24
CA HIS A 160 6.76 -9.82 1.76
C HIS A 160 7.66 -10.11 2.97
N SER A 161 8.70 -9.28 3.16
CA SER A 161 9.62 -9.35 4.30
C SER A 161 9.18 -8.53 5.51
N THR A 162 7.96 -7.98 5.51
CA THR A 162 7.40 -7.22 6.63
C THR A 162 7.48 -8.03 7.92
N GLU A 163 8.07 -7.44 8.97
CA GLU A 163 8.13 -7.99 10.33
C GLU A 163 7.07 -7.36 11.23
N ARG A 164 6.82 -6.06 11.05
CA ARG A 164 5.78 -5.30 11.76
C ARG A 164 4.70 -4.82 10.80
N LEU A 165 3.48 -5.32 10.99
CA LEU A 165 2.28 -4.90 10.27
C LEU A 165 1.39 -4.06 11.19
N GLU A 166 1.02 -2.86 10.77
CA GLU A 166 0.10 -1.97 11.46
C GLU A 166 -1.12 -1.67 10.61
N ILE A 167 -2.30 -1.91 11.14
CA ILE A 167 -3.59 -1.68 10.48
C ILE A 167 -4.45 -0.81 11.40
N GLY A 168 -4.48 0.48 11.12
CA GLY A 168 -5.20 1.48 11.92
C GLY A 168 -6.43 2.01 11.19
N PHE A 169 -7.52 1.24 11.18
CA PHE A 169 -8.75 1.62 10.50
C PHE A 169 -9.83 2.11 11.47
N SER A 170 -10.68 3.02 11.01
CA SER A 170 -11.93 3.32 11.69
C SER A 170 -12.90 2.12 11.60
N LYS A 171 -13.87 2.04 12.52
CA LYS A 171 -14.93 1.02 12.49
C LYS A 171 -15.67 0.96 11.16
N ASP A 172 -15.95 2.12 10.56
CA ASP A 172 -16.71 2.22 9.32
C ASP A 172 -15.87 1.82 8.11
N THR A 173 -14.58 2.19 8.10
CA THR A 173 -13.64 1.80 7.06
C THR A 173 -13.45 0.29 7.06
N HIS A 174 -13.26 -0.30 8.23
CA HIS A 174 -13.03 -1.74 8.33
C HIS A 174 -14.18 -2.56 7.73
N ARG A 175 -15.44 -2.17 7.99
CA ARG A 175 -16.63 -2.87 7.47
C ARG A 175 -16.72 -2.88 5.94
N LYS A 176 -15.92 -2.07 5.26
CA LYS A 176 -15.89 -1.96 3.80
C LYS A 176 -14.89 -2.92 3.15
N VAL A 177 -14.01 -3.55 3.93
CA VAL A 177 -13.03 -4.52 3.42
C VAL A 177 -13.52 -5.93 3.70
N ILE A 178 -13.74 -6.72 2.65
CA ILE A 178 -14.13 -8.12 2.78
C ILE A 178 -13.00 -9.00 3.35
N GLY A 179 -13.37 -10.13 3.95
CA GLY A 179 -12.43 -11.02 4.63
C GLY A 179 -11.38 -11.64 3.71
N GLU A 180 -11.74 -11.91 2.46
CA GLU A 180 -10.87 -12.49 1.45
C GLU A 180 -9.65 -11.61 1.17
N VAL A 181 -9.79 -10.29 1.27
CA VAL A 181 -8.70 -9.34 1.05
C VAL A 181 -7.68 -9.38 2.20
N TRP A 182 -8.15 -9.52 3.44
CA TRP A 182 -7.26 -9.73 4.59
C TRP A 182 -6.53 -11.07 4.49
N ALA A 183 -7.24 -12.14 4.15
CA ALA A 183 -6.64 -13.46 3.94
C ALA A 183 -5.59 -13.41 2.81
N TYR A 184 -5.90 -12.71 1.72
CA TYR A 184 -4.98 -12.49 0.61
C TYR A 184 -3.71 -11.76 1.06
N LEU A 185 -3.86 -10.64 1.77
CA LEU A 185 -2.73 -9.89 2.33
C LEU A 185 -1.85 -10.79 3.21
N PHE A 186 -2.43 -11.45 4.20
CA PHE A 186 -1.66 -12.26 5.15
C PHE A 186 -0.94 -13.45 4.52
N LYS A 187 -1.47 -13.99 3.42
CA LYS A 187 -0.81 -15.08 2.69
C LYS A 187 0.50 -14.64 2.01
N HIS A 188 0.64 -13.36 1.68
CA HIS A 188 1.82 -12.81 1.02
C HIS A 188 2.87 -12.27 2.01
N LEU A 189 2.51 -12.14 3.29
CA LEU A 189 3.40 -11.63 4.33
C LEU A 189 3.99 -12.79 5.15
N ASN A 190 5.27 -13.10 4.92
CA ASN A 190 5.89 -14.32 5.45
C ASN A 190 6.57 -14.12 6.82
N LYS A 191 6.97 -12.88 7.13
CA LYS A 191 7.84 -12.58 8.29
C LYS A 191 7.17 -11.81 9.41
N VAL A 192 5.85 -11.54 9.31
CA VAL A 192 5.16 -10.69 10.30
C VAL A 192 5.21 -11.39 11.65
N SER A 193 5.94 -10.79 12.60
CA SER A 193 6.04 -11.21 14.00
C SER A 193 5.24 -10.31 14.92
N SER A 194 4.98 -9.07 14.50
CA SER A 194 4.17 -8.10 15.25
C SER A 194 3.02 -7.58 14.39
N LEU A 195 1.79 -7.79 14.86
CA LEU A 195 0.57 -7.23 14.27
C LEU A 195 -0.05 -6.19 15.22
N ASP A 196 -0.17 -4.95 14.78
CA ASP A 196 -0.86 -3.87 15.49
C ASP A 196 -2.18 -3.54 14.79
N LEU A 197 -3.30 -3.66 15.49
CA LEU A 197 -4.65 -3.37 14.96
C LEU A 197 -5.20 -2.02 15.42
N GLY A 198 -4.35 -1.16 16.00
CA GLY A 198 -4.64 0.22 16.35
C GLY A 198 -5.79 0.41 17.34
N THR A 199 -6.42 1.60 17.28
CA THR A 199 -7.43 2.08 18.23
C THR A 199 -8.79 1.39 18.13
N TYR A 200 -9.17 0.96 16.92
CA TYR A 200 -10.42 0.26 16.67
C TYR A 200 -10.10 -1.15 16.17
N PRO A 201 -9.84 -2.07 17.10
CA PRO A 201 -9.43 -3.41 16.74
C PRO A 201 -10.53 -4.14 15.99
N VAL A 202 -10.09 -4.96 15.05
CA VAL A 202 -10.94 -5.53 14.03
C VAL A 202 -11.34 -6.95 14.40
N PRO A 203 -12.63 -7.24 14.68
CA PRO A 203 -13.07 -8.60 14.94
C PRO A 203 -12.85 -9.55 13.76
N HIS A 204 -13.02 -9.07 12.52
CA HIS A 204 -12.94 -9.90 11.32
C HIS A 204 -11.51 -10.40 11.02
N ILE A 205 -10.48 -9.52 11.11
CA ILE A 205 -9.07 -9.91 11.00
C ILE A 205 -8.72 -11.01 12.01
N LEU A 206 -9.08 -10.81 13.28
CA LEU A 206 -8.81 -11.83 14.31
C LEU A 206 -9.59 -13.12 14.05
N GLN A 207 -10.83 -13.05 13.57
CA GLN A 207 -11.60 -14.23 13.16
C GLN A 207 -10.95 -14.98 11.99
N ILE A 208 -10.40 -14.27 11.02
CA ILE A 208 -9.69 -14.86 9.88
C ILE A 208 -8.43 -15.59 10.35
N LEU A 209 -7.64 -14.97 11.24
CA LEU A 209 -6.46 -15.59 11.82
C LEU A 209 -6.84 -16.84 12.63
N TYR A 210 -7.88 -16.77 13.47
CA TYR A 210 -8.38 -17.92 14.23
C TYR A 210 -8.85 -19.05 13.32
N CYS A 211 -9.67 -18.76 12.31
CA CYS A 211 -10.17 -19.77 11.37
C CYS A 211 -9.03 -20.40 10.56
N ASN A 212 -8.04 -19.62 10.15
CA ASN A 212 -6.86 -20.13 9.46
C ASN A 212 -6.03 -21.06 10.35
N ALA A 213 -5.68 -20.63 11.58
CA ALA A 213 -4.93 -21.44 12.53
C ALA A 213 -5.67 -22.74 12.90
N LYS A 214 -6.98 -22.65 13.14
CA LYS A 214 -7.80 -23.82 13.45
C LYS A 214 -7.87 -24.79 12.26
N GLY A 215 -8.09 -24.27 11.05
CA GLY A 215 -8.12 -25.07 9.83
C GLY A 215 -6.77 -25.76 9.56
N ALA A 216 -5.66 -25.07 9.82
CA ALA A 216 -4.31 -25.62 9.74
C ALA A 216 -4.08 -26.77 10.73
N LEU A 217 -4.52 -26.61 11.98
CA LEU A 217 -4.46 -27.66 13.00
C LEU A 217 -5.30 -28.89 12.62
N GLU A 218 -6.49 -28.68 12.05
CA GLU A 218 -7.35 -29.76 11.56
C GLU A 218 -6.74 -30.49 10.35
N ALA A 219 -6.14 -29.76 9.41
CA ALA A 219 -5.43 -30.33 8.26
C ALA A 219 -4.21 -31.16 8.70
N GLN A 220 -3.46 -30.66 9.68
CA GLN A 220 -2.30 -31.37 10.25
C GLN A 220 -2.73 -32.71 10.87
N LYS A 221 -3.83 -32.74 11.63
CA LYS A 221 -4.40 -33.98 12.20
C LYS A 221 -4.82 -34.99 11.13
N GLN A 222 -5.13 -34.53 9.92
CA GLN A 222 -5.52 -35.36 8.79
C GLN A 222 -4.34 -35.72 7.87
N GLY A 223 -3.11 -35.32 8.19
CA GLY A 223 -1.93 -35.56 7.35
C GLY A 223 -1.95 -34.80 6.01
N LYS A 224 -2.69 -33.69 5.94
CA LYS A 224 -2.78 -32.84 4.74
C LYS A 224 -1.71 -31.76 4.77
N GLU A 225 -1.44 -31.17 3.60
CA GLU A 225 -0.61 -29.97 3.50
C GLU A 225 -1.21 -28.83 4.31
N VAL A 226 -0.36 -28.12 5.07
CA VAL A 226 -0.77 -27.07 6.01
C VAL A 226 -0.23 -25.73 5.52
N SER A 227 -1.11 -24.74 5.41
CA SER A 227 -0.74 -23.35 5.12
C SER A 227 -1.32 -22.45 6.20
N VAL A 228 -0.44 -21.81 6.98
CA VAL A 228 -0.78 -20.85 8.04
C VAL A 228 -0.48 -19.44 7.54
N SER A 229 -1.44 -18.54 7.71
CA SER A 229 -1.28 -17.11 7.49
C SER A 229 -0.48 -16.49 8.63
N LEU A 230 0.50 -15.65 8.31
CA LEU A 230 1.42 -15.05 9.29
C LEU A 230 2.08 -16.11 10.21
N PRO A 231 2.82 -17.08 9.65
CA PRO A 231 3.37 -18.19 10.43
C PRO A 231 4.38 -17.78 11.50
N SER A 232 4.94 -16.56 11.39
CA SER A 232 5.92 -15.99 12.32
C SER A 232 5.28 -15.11 13.40
N LEU A 233 3.95 -15.03 13.47
CA LEU A 233 3.25 -14.08 14.34
C LEU A 233 3.44 -14.42 15.81
N GLU A 234 4.05 -13.50 16.57
CA GLU A 234 4.34 -13.65 17.99
C GLU A 234 3.49 -12.70 18.84
N THR A 235 3.29 -11.47 18.36
CA THR A 235 2.64 -10.40 19.13
C THR A 235 1.46 -9.83 18.35
N ILE A 236 0.30 -9.75 19.02
CA ILE A 236 -0.88 -9.03 18.53
C ILE A 236 -1.16 -7.88 19.51
N THR A 237 -1.01 -6.65 19.03
CA THR A 237 -1.35 -5.43 19.78
C THR A 237 -2.76 -4.99 19.39
N ILE A 238 -3.64 -4.91 20.39
CA ILE A 238 -5.02 -4.42 20.24
C ILE A 238 -5.33 -3.41 21.33
N THR A 239 -6.20 -2.45 21.03
CA THR A 239 -6.77 -1.60 22.07
C THR A 239 -7.67 -2.41 23.01
N THR A 240 -7.63 -2.07 24.30
CA THR A 240 -8.30 -2.79 25.40
C THR A 240 -9.78 -3.05 25.10
N SER A 241 -10.09 -4.30 24.76
CA SER A 241 -11.43 -4.84 24.57
C SER A 241 -11.45 -6.31 24.99
N LEU A 242 -12.21 -6.62 26.05
CA LEU A 242 -12.23 -7.95 26.66
C LEU A 242 -12.56 -9.06 25.64
N THR A 243 -13.55 -8.83 24.76
CA THR A 243 -13.96 -9.81 23.74
C THR A 243 -12.85 -10.11 22.75
N LEU A 244 -12.03 -9.12 22.41
CA LEU A 244 -10.95 -9.29 21.44
C LEU A 244 -9.72 -9.91 22.09
N CYS A 245 -9.44 -9.60 23.36
CA CYS A 245 -8.44 -10.33 24.15
C CYS A 245 -8.75 -11.83 24.21
N ILE A 246 -10.03 -12.21 24.42
CA ILE A 246 -10.45 -13.62 24.39
C ILE A 246 -10.10 -14.28 23.05
N LEU A 247 -10.34 -13.59 21.93
CA LEU A 247 -10.06 -14.13 20.60
C LEU A 247 -8.55 -14.26 20.35
N VAL A 248 -7.74 -13.31 20.82
CA VAL A 248 -6.27 -13.42 20.81
C VAL A 248 -5.80 -14.61 21.65
N ASP A 249 -6.33 -14.79 22.86
CA ASP A 249 -5.99 -15.93 23.72
C ASP A 249 -6.39 -17.27 23.09
N MET A 250 -7.48 -17.31 22.32
CA MET A 250 -7.90 -18.48 21.57
C MET A 250 -6.94 -18.82 20.43
N ILE A 251 -6.45 -17.81 19.70
CA ILE A 251 -5.43 -17.99 18.65
C ILE A 251 -4.13 -18.52 19.26
N ALA A 252 -3.69 -17.94 20.38
CA ALA A 252 -2.45 -18.35 21.05
C ALA A 252 -2.46 -19.78 21.63
N LYS A 253 -3.63 -20.41 21.73
CA LYS A 253 -3.80 -21.79 22.25
C LYS A 253 -3.89 -22.86 21.17
N LEU A 254 -3.98 -22.48 19.90
CA LEU A 254 -4.05 -23.40 18.75
C LEU A 254 -2.65 -23.88 18.35
#